data_AF-A0A6A5T2F6-F1
#
_entry.id   AF-A0A6A5T2F6-F1
#
_cell.length_a   1.000
_cell.length_b   1.000
_cell.length_c   1.000
_cell.angle_alpha   90.00
_cell.angle_beta   90.00
_cell.angle_gamma   90.00
#
_symmetry.space_group_name_H-M   'P 1'
#
loop_
_entity.id
_entity.type
_entity.pdbx_description
1 polymer ?
#
loop_
_entity_poly.entity_id
_entity_poly.type
_entity_poly.pdbx_seq_one_letter_code
_entity_poly.pdbx_strand_id
1 'polypeptide(L)'
;MKFTIRSLRPAVRLFQSSFQRRFSQSTPQKQLGAPLNIQKWVAENAHMLKPPINNYCVYDTPSVTVMIVGGPNERTDYHINETPEWFYQYKGSMLLKIVDSSLPASEQFRDIHIHEGDMFLLPPNTPHNPVRFKDTVGVVLEQKRPEGSLDRLRWYCQGCKEKVHEAAFHCTDLGTQIKDAVNAFKADEKLRKCKNCGMICDTAPQPKA
;
A
#
# COMPACT_ATOMS: atom_id res chain seq x y z
N MET A 1 -1.63 -59.64 -83.59
CA MET A 1 -1.95 -59.93 -82.18
C MET A 1 -1.36 -58.82 -81.31
N LYS A 2 -2.18 -58.16 -80.49
CA LYS A 2 -1.88 -56.90 -79.80
C LYS A 2 -0.91 -57.12 -78.63
N PHE A 3 0.26 -56.49 -78.69
CA PHE A 3 1.18 -56.35 -77.56
C PHE A 3 0.67 -55.26 -76.61
N THR A 4 0.45 -55.62 -75.34
CA THR A 4 -0.01 -54.67 -74.31
C THR A 4 1.19 -54.22 -73.49
N ILE A 5 1.59 -52.96 -73.68
CA ILE A 5 2.63 -52.27 -72.92
C ILE A 5 2.04 -51.88 -71.56
N ARG A 6 2.58 -52.44 -70.46
CA ARG A 6 2.25 -52.00 -69.09
C ARG A 6 3.13 -50.81 -68.70
N SER A 7 2.49 -49.64 -68.61
CA SER A 7 3.04 -48.39 -68.10
C SER A 7 3.37 -48.49 -66.61
N LEU A 8 4.63 -48.16 -66.26
CA LEU A 8 5.05 -47.85 -64.90
C LEU A 8 4.59 -46.43 -64.55
N ARG A 9 3.87 -46.27 -63.44
CA ARG A 9 3.61 -44.96 -62.80
C ARG A 9 4.33 -44.92 -61.44
N PRO A 10 4.99 -43.80 -61.10
CA PRO A 10 5.77 -43.68 -59.86
C PRO A 10 4.86 -43.51 -58.64
N ALA A 11 5.28 -44.10 -57.53
CA ALA A 11 4.63 -43.95 -56.22
C ALA A 11 4.84 -42.53 -55.69
N VAL A 12 3.76 -41.75 -55.58
CA VAL A 12 3.75 -40.47 -54.87
C VAL A 12 3.66 -40.77 -53.37
N ARG A 13 4.76 -40.53 -52.62
CA ARG A 13 4.72 -40.49 -51.15
C ARG A 13 4.00 -39.22 -50.71
N LEU A 14 2.79 -39.37 -50.20
CA LEU A 14 2.10 -38.33 -49.44
C LEU A 14 2.85 -38.13 -48.12
N PHE A 15 3.64 -37.06 -48.01
CA PHE A 15 4.08 -36.54 -46.72
C PHE A 15 2.87 -35.93 -46.03
N GLN A 16 2.25 -36.68 -45.11
CA GLN A 16 1.32 -36.09 -44.14
C GLN A 16 2.15 -35.27 -43.15
N SER A 17 2.23 -33.95 -43.36
CA SER A 17 2.71 -33.05 -42.33
C SER A 17 1.64 -32.98 -41.23
N SER A 18 1.84 -33.74 -40.16
CA SER A 18 1.06 -33.58 -38.94
C SER A 18 1.47 -32.26 -38.27
N PHE A 19 0.88 -31.15 -38.72
CA PHE A 19 0.83 -29.94 -37.91
C PHE A 19 -0.13 -30.19 -36.74
N GLN A 20 0.37 -30.89 -35.72
CA GLN A 20 -0.26 -30.85 -34.41
C GLN A 20 -0.10 -29.41 -33.90
N ARG A 21 -1.19 -28.64 -33.93
CA ARG A 21 -1.27 -27.40 -33.16
C ARG A 21 -1.03 -27.80 -31.70
N ARG A 22 0.17 -27.49 -31.18
CA ARG A 22 0.39 -27.49 -29.75
C ARG A 22 -0.55 -26.42 -29.20
N PHE A 23 -1.67 -26.85 -28.60
CA PHE A 23 -2.44 -25.97 -27.76
C PHE A 23 -1.48 -25.50 -26.67
N SER A 24 -1.14 -24.21 -26.72
CA SER A 24 -0.43 -23.54 -25.65
C SER A 24 -1.17 -23.90 -24.36
N GLN A 25 -0.48 -24.50 -23.40
CA GLN A 25 -1.03 -24.68 -22.08
C GLN A 25 -1.27 -23.27 -21.53
N SER A 26 -2.54 -22.85 -21.56
CA SER A 26 -2.92 -21.60 -20.93
C SER A 26 -2.65 -21.76 -19.45
N THR A 27 -1.78 -20.90 -18.94
CA THR A 27 -1.63 -20.67 -17.50
C THR A 27 -3.04 -20.52 -16.91
N PRO A 28 -3.39 -21.23 -15.81
CA PRO A 28 -4.72 -21.13 -15.24
C PRO A 28 -5.01 -19.65 -14.92
N GLN A 29 -5.97 -19.10 -15.66
CA GLN A 29 -6.40 -17.72 -15.48
C GLN A 29 -7.05 -17.63 -14.10
N LYS A 30 -6.47 -16.81 -13.22
CA LYS A 30 -7.01 -16.52 -11.88
C LYS A 30 -8.49 -16.14 -12.06
N GLN A 31 -9.41 -16.92 -11.48
CA GLN A 31 -10.83 -16.62 -11.58
C GLN A 31 -11.10 -15.21 -11.07
N LEU A 32 -11.82 -14.43 -11.88
CA LEU A 32 -12.22 -13.07 -11.51
C LEU A 32 -13.23 -13.16 -10.35
N GLY A 33 -12.91 -12.50 -9.23
CA GLY A 33 -13.82 -12.39 -8.09
C GLY A 33 -14.99 -11.45 -8.38
N ALA A 34 -16.07 -11.56 -7.60
CA ALA A 34 -17.17 -10.60 -7.65
C ALA A 34 -16.73 -9.22 -7.14
N PRO A 35 -17.31 -8.12 -7.65
CA PRO A 35 -17.05 -6.78 -7.13
C PRO A 35 -17.42 -6.68 -5.64
N LEU A 36 -16.63 -5.92 -4.87
CA LEU A 36 -16.95 -5.60 -3.47
C LEU A 36 -17.88 -4.39 -3.41
N ASN A 37 -19.02 -4.55 -2.73
CA ASN A 37 -19.89 -3.42 -2.38
C ASN A 37 -19.44 -2.86 -1.01
N ILE A 38 -18.90 -1.64 -0.99
CA ILE A 38 -18.31 -1.06 0.21
C ILE A 38 -19.35 -0.83 1.33
N GLN A 39 -20.57 -0.43 0.97
CA GLN A 39 -21.65 -0.20 1.93
C GLN A 39 -21.97 -1.49 2.70
N LYS A 40 -22.20 -2.58 1.97
CA LYS A 40 -22.50 -3.89 2.52
C LYS A 40 -21.32 -4.42 3.33
N TRP A 41 -20.11 -4.33 2.79
CA TRP A 41 -18.92 -4.80 3.48
C TRP A 41 -18.72 -4.07 4.81
N VAL A 42 -18.87 -2.73 4.83
CA VAL A 42 -18.77 -1.94 6.08
C VAL A 42 -19.87 -2.32 7.05
N ALA A 43 -21.11 -2.50 6.61
CA ALA A 43 -22.21 -2.91 7.49
C ALA A 43 -21.93 -4.24 8.21
N GLU A 44 -21.29 -5.19 7.53
CA GLU A 44 -20.94 -6.51 8.06
C GLU A 44 -19.63 -6.50 8.87
N ASN A 45 -18.66 -5.65 8.50
CA ASN A 45 -17.27 -5.73 8.97
C ASN A 45 -16.78 -4.48 9.73
N ALA A 46 -17.62 -3.50 10.03
CA ALA A 46 -17.22 -2.28 10.74
C ALA A 46 -16.52 -2.54 12.09
N HIS A 47 -16.75 -3.70 12.71
CA HIS A 47 -16.07 -4.11 13.94
C HIS A 47 -14.56 -4.33 13.74
N MET A 48 -14.12 -4.64 12.52
CA MET A 48 -12.71 -4.81 12.14
C MET A 48 -11.98 -3.48 11.86
N LEU A 49 -12.71 -2.36 11.85
CA LEU A 49 -12.17 -1.03 11.54
C LEU A 49 -11.96 -0.18 12.80
N LYS A 50 -11.88 -0.82 13.98
CA LYS A 50 -11.75 -0.18 15.29
C LYS A 50 -10.40 -0.52 15.93
N PRO A 51 -9.87 0.31 16.83
CA PRO A 51 -8.66 -0.01 17.57
C PRO A 51 -8.67 -1.42 18.20
N PRO A 52 -7.51 -2.10 18.31
CA PRO A 52 -6.16 -1.62 18.00
C PRO A 52 -5.73 -1.79 16.53
N ILE A 53 -6.53 -2.48 15.70
CA ILE A 53 -6.26 -2.70 14.28
C ILE A 53 -7.41 -2.09 13.50
N ASN A 54 -7.17 -0.90 12.95
CA ASN A 54 -8.21 -0.10 12.32
C ASN A 54 -8.22 -0.22 10.79
N ASN A 55 -7.41 -1.10 10.19
CA ASN A 55 -7.37 -1.35 8.76
C ASN A 55 -7.60 -2.82 8.43
N TYR A 56 -8.22 -3.08 7.28
CA TYR A 56 -8.42 -4.41 6.75
C TYR A 56 -8.02 -4.46 5.26
N CYS A 57 -7.20 -5.45 4.89
CA CYS A 57 -6.80 -5.69 3.50
C CYS A 57 -7.90 -6.48 2.77
N VAL A 58 -8.63 -5.82 1.87
CA VAL A 58 -9.70 -6.46 1.08
C VAL A 58 -9.17 -7.13 -0.19
N TYR A 59 -8.08 -6.60 -0.75
CA TYR A 59 -7.39 -7.23 -1.88
C TYR A 59 -5.88 -7.17 -1.66
N ASP A 60 -5.26 -8.34 -1.64
CA ASP A 60 -3.81 -8.49 -1.66
C ASP A 60 -3.40 -9.14 -2.98
N THR A 61 -2.91 -8.33 -3.92
CA THR A 61 -2.49 -8.81 -5.25
C THR A 61 -0.99 -8.58 -5.44
N PRO A 62 -0.36 -9.25 -6.43
CA PRO A 62 1.06 -9.01 -6.73
C PRO A 62 1.41 -7.58 -7.15
N SER A 63 0.43 -6.74 -7.48
CA SER A 63 0.66 -5.38 -7.98
C SER A 63 0.12 -4.30 -7.05
N VAL A 64 -1.05 -4.54 -6.44
CA VAL A 64 -1.78 -3.55 -5.63
C VAL A 64 -2.33 -4.21 -4.36
N THR A 65 -2.19 -3.50 -3.25
CA THR A 65 -2.90 -3.75 -2.00
C THR A 65 -4.06 -2.76 -1.90
N VAL A 66 -5.26 -3.24 -1.57
CA VAL A 66 -6.44 -2.40 -1.33
C VAL A 66 -6.88 -2.60 0.11
N MET A 67 -6.95 -1.51 0.87
CA MET A 67 -7.34 -1.51 2.26
C MET A 67 -8.58 -0.66 2.50
N ILE A 68 -9.43 -1.12 3.41
CA ILE A 68 -10.46 -0.31 4.05
C ILE A 68 -9.97 0.03 5.46
N VAL A 69 -10.02 1.31 5.83
CA VAL A 69 -9.40 1.82 7.05
C VAL A 69 -10.39 2.71 7.80
N GLY A 70 -10.64 2.41 9.06
CA GLY A 70 -11.45 3.24 9.96
C GLY A 70 -10.63 3.98 11.00
N GLY A 71 -11.33 4.46 12.03
CA GLY A 71 -10.74 5.17 13.16
C GLY A 71 -11.58 5.01 14.45
N PRO A 72 -11.10 5.56 15.58
CA PRO A 72 -9.99 6.51 15.66
C PRO A 72 -8.63 5.83 15.57
N ASN A 73 -7.65 6.48 14.94
CA ASN A 73 -6.26 6.07 14.97
C ASN A 73 -5.35 7.26 14.71
N GLU A 74 -4.36 7.43 15.57
CA GLU A 74 -3.35 8.46 15.44
C GLU A 74 -2.03 7.95 16.04
N ARG A 75 -0.93 8.28 15.38
CA ARG A 75 0.43 7.93 15.78
C ARG A 75 1.34 9.11 15.56
N THR A 76 2.57 9.06 16.07
CA THR A 76 3.55 10.15 15.91
C THR A 76 4.55 9.90 14.77
N ASP A 77 4.57 8.71 14.18
CA ASP A 77 5.41 8.37 13.01
C ASP A 77 4.87 8.97 11.71
N TYR A 78 5.78 9.48 10.88
CA TYR A 78 5.56 9.77 9.48
C TYR A 78 6.09 8.60 8.66
N HIS A 79 5.22 7.98 7.88
CA HIS A 79 5.59 6.96 6.92
C HIS A 79 6.11 7.60 5.64
N ILE A 80 7.13 6.99 5.04
CA ILE A 80 7.74 7.40 3.79
C ILE A 80 7.78 6.15 2.92
N ASN A 81 6.97 6.18 1.87
CA ASN A 81 6.82 5.13 0.90
C ASN A 81 7.45 5.58 -0.43
N GLU A 82 8.27 4.73 -1.05
CA GLU A 82 8.90 5.01 -2.34
C GLU A 82 7.94 4.86 -3.53
N THR A 83 6.70 4.44 -3.28
CA THR A 83 5.59 4.38 -4.24
C THR A 83 4.47 5.35 -3.86
N PRO A 84 3.59 5.74 -4.81
CA PRO A 84 2.46 6.60 -4.50
C PRO A 84 1.42 5.89 -3.61
N GLU A 85 0.67 6.67 -2.85
CA GLU A 85 -0.48 6.18 -2.08
C GLU A 85 -1.74 6.93 -2.48
N TRP A 86 -2.80 6.19 -2.78
CA TRP A 86 -4.08 6.78 -3.16
C TRP A 86 -5.10 6.61 -2.04
N PHE A 87 -5.74 7.72 -1.69
CA PHE A 87 -6.73 7.81 -0.63
C PHE A 87 -8.09 8.15 -1.23
N TYR A 88 -9.13 7.48 -0.75
CA TYR A 88 -10.52 7.89 -0.97
C TYR A 88 -11.30 7.80 0.34
N GLN A 89 -11.87 8.91 0.77
CA GLN A 89 -12.51 8.97 2.07
C GLN A 89 -14.02 8.72 1.92
N TYR A 90 -14.42 7.47 2.11
CA TYR A 90 -15.80 7.03 1.90
C TYR A 90 -16.80 7.58 2.93
N LYS A 91 -16.40 7.71 4.20
CA LYS A 91 -17.24 8.22 5.30
C LYS A 91 -16.44 9.09 6.27
N GLY A 92 -16.97 10.24 6.64
CA GLY A 92 -16.36 11.23 7.53
C GLY A 92 -15.08 11.83 6.96
N SER A 93 -14.33 12.59 7.76
CA SER A 93 -13.06 13.21 7.33
C SER A 93 -11.84 12.51 7.93
N MET A 94 -10.69 12.66 7.30
CA MET A 94 -9.39 12.37 7.89
C MET A 94 -8.45 13.57 7.73
N LEU A 95 -7.38 13.57 8.52
CA LEU A 95 -6.29 14.53 8.40
C LEU A 95 -5.03 13.77 8.01
N LEU A 96 -4.39 14.18 6.91
CA LEU A 96 -3.10 13.66 6.48
C LEU A 96 -2.04 14.74 6.74
N LYS A 97 -1.25 14.57 7.80
CA LYS A 97 -0.12 15.46 8.05
C LYS A 97 1.01 15.08 7.11
N ILE A 98 1.67 16.04 6.48
CA ILE A 98 2.78 15.78 5.56
C ILE A 98 3.99 16.68 5.87
N VAL A 99 5.14 16.30 5.30
CA VAL A 99 6.32 17.16 5.21
C VAL A 99 6.69 17.38 3.75
N ASP A 100 6.47 18.59 3.26
CA ASP A 100 6.77 19.01 1.89
C ASP A 100 8.16 19.64 1.82
N SER A 101 9.17 18.85 1.42
CA SER A 101 10.55 19.32 1.31
C SER A 101 10.78 20.31 0.16
N SER A 102 9.77 20.58 -0.67
CA SER A 102 9.87 21.61 -1.72
C SER A 102 9.60 23.02 -1.17
N LEU A 103 9.03 23.13 0.03
CA LEU A 103 8.70 24.39 0.68
C LEU A 103 9.81 24.85 1.65
N PRO A 104 9.84 26.14 2.03
CA PRO A 104 10.73 26.64 3.08
C PRO A 104 10.54 25.88 4.41
N ALA A 105 11.60 25.80 5.22
CA ALA A 105 11.59 25.06 6.49
C ALA A 105 10.48 25.49 7.46
N SER A 106 10.05 26.76 7.40
CA SER A 106 8.94 27.31 8.18
C SER A 106 7.55 26.82 7.76
N GLU A 107 7.42 26.26 6.55
CA GLU A 107 6.14 25.90 5.90
C GLU A 107 6.06 24.43 5.47
N GLN A 108 7.16 23.68 5.56
CA GLN A 108 7.23 22.29 5.11
C GLN A 108 6.21 21.37 5.81
N PHE A 109 5.81 21.64 7.06
CA PHE A 109 4.80 20.83 7.77
C PHE A 109 3.40 21.32 7.43
N ARG A 110 2.61 20.46 6.79
CA ARG A 110 1.26 20.81 6.33
C ARG A 110 0.24 19.78 6.75
N ASP A 111 -0.97 20.27 6.98
CA ASP A 111 -2.15 19.47 7.27
C ASP A 111 -3.04 19.42 6.02
N ILE A 112 -3.23 18.23 5.45
CA ILE A 112 -4.13 18.00 4.32
C ILE A 112 -5.43 17.40 4.85
N HIS A 113 -6.53 18.14 4.73
CA HIS A 113 -7.85 17.64 5.08
C HIS A 113 -8.42 16.87 3.88
N ILE A 114 -8.81 15.61 4.12
CA ILE A 114 -9.46 14.75 3.13
C ILE A 114 -10.87 14.47 3.66
N HIS A 115 -11.86 15.17 3.13
CA HIS A 115 -13.25 15.13 3.56
C HIS A 115 -14.01 13.95 2.96
N GLU A 116 -15.23 13.71 3.44
CA GLU A 116 -16.07 12.65 2.90
C GLU A 116 -16.32 12.88 1.40
N GLY A 117 -16.05 11.87 0.59
CA GLY A 117 -16.12 11.93 -0.87
C GLY A 117 -14.83 12.35 -1.58
N ASP A 118 -13.85 12.90 -0.85
CA ASP A 118 -12.59 13.34 -1.45
C ASP A 118 -11.73 12.15 -1.87
N MET A 119 -10.99 12.35 -2.96
CA MET A 119 -9.88 11.49 -3.37
C MET A 119 -8.58 12.29 -3.41
N PHE A 120 -7.47 11.64 -3.05
CA PHE A 120 -6.16 12.28 -2.99
C PHE A 120 -5.07 11.27 -3.39
N LEU A 121 -4.18 11.68 -4.30
CA LEU A 121 -3.00 10.91 -4.67
C LEU A 121 -1.77 11.54 -4.04
N LEU A 122 -1.20 10.86 -3.05
CA LEU A 122 0.03 11.27 -2.40
C LEU A 122 1.25 10.84 -3.25
N PRO A 123 2.14 11.77 -3.65
CA PRO A 123 3.34 11.43 -4.39
C PRO A 123 4.31 10.55 -3.58
N PRO A 124 5.12 9.72 -4.25
CA PRO A 124 6.21 8.97 -3.63
C PRO A 124 7.11 9.84 -2.79
N ASN A 125 7.75 9.22 -1.79
CA ASN A 125 8.74 9.82 -0.90
C ASN A 125 8.23 11.02 -0.08
N THR A 126 6.92 11.25 -0.03
CA THR A 126 6.32 12.28 0.83
C THR A 126 6.16 11.72 2.24
N PRO A 127 6.90 12.23 3.26
CA PRO A 127 6.65 11.85 4.65
C PRO A 127 5.22 12.23 5.03
N HIS A 128 4.44 11.27 5.50
CA HIS A 128 3.03 11.48 5.81
C HIS A 128 2.60 10.73 7.08
N ASN A 129 1.69 11.32 7.84
CA ASN A 129 1.15 10.78 9.09
C ASN A 129 -0.40 10.84 9.03
N PRO A 130 -1.07 9.71 8.76
CA PRO A 130 -2.52 9.65 8.72
C PRO A 130 -3.16 9.71 10.12
N VAL A 131 -4.04 10.68 10.32
CA VAL A 131 -4.89 10.84 11.52
C VAL A 131 -6.34 10.56 11.12
N ARG A 132 -6.91 9.50 11.70
CA ARG A 132 -8.28 9.06 11.41
C ARG A 132 -9.16 9.26 12.63
N PHE A 133 -10.32 9.89 12.42
CA PHE A 133 -11.27 10.17 13.50
C PHE A 133 -12.22 8.99 13.72
N LYS A 134 -12.92 9.00 14.86
CA LYS A 134 -13.92 7.99 15.21
C LYS A 134 -15.03 7.91 14.17
N ASP A 135 -15.52 6.70 13.92
CA ASP A 135 -16.68 6.41 13.06
C ASP A 135 -16.51 6.82 11.56
N THR A 136 -15.26 6.95 11.13
CA THR A 136 -14.86 7.24 9.73
C THR A 136 -14.50 5.96 8.97
N VAL A 137 -14.55 6.02 7.64
CA VAL A 137 -14.11 4.94 6.74
C VAL A 137 -13.43 5.55 5.52
N GLY A 138 -12.21 5.10 5.24
CA GLY A 138 -11.46 5.43 4.03
C GLY A 138 -10.99 4.17 3.30
N VAL A 139 -10.63 4.35 2.04
CA VAL A 139 -9.99 3.36 1.19
C VAL A 139 -8.58 3.84 0.91
N VAL A 140 -7.60 2.95 1.02
CA VAL A 140 -6.21 3.21 0.68
C VAL A 140 -5.75 2.17 -0.32
N LEU A 141 -5.17 2.65 -1.43
CA LEU A 141 -4.52 1.81 -2.44
C LEU A 141 -3.01 2.07 -2.37
N GLU A 142 -2.26 0.99 -2.29
CA GLU A 142 -0.80 1.02 -2.37
C GLU A 142 -0.29 0.05 -3.42
N GLN A 143 0.78 0.44 -4.11
CA GLN A 143 1.52 -0.47 -4.98
C GLN A 143 2.33 -1.47 -4.13
N LYS A 144 2.41 -2.73 -4.59
CA LYS A 144 3.42 -3.66 -4.06
C LYS A 144 4.81 -3.08 -4.30
N ARG A 145 5.63 -3.10 -3.25
CA ARG A 145 6.96 -2.51 -3.25
C ARG A 145 7.83 -3.12 -4.36
N PRO A 146 8.40 -2.28 -5.26
CA PRO A 146 9.41 -2.74 -6.20
C PRO A 146 10.57 -3.42 -5.47
N GLU A 147 11.26 -4.33 -6.17
CA GLU A 147 12.47 -4.95 -5.65
C GLU A 147 13.51 -3.88 -5.24
N GLY A 148 14.09 -4.04 -4.07
CA GLY A 148 15.08 -3.10 -3.52
C GLY A 148 14.52 -1.80 -2.95
N SER A 149 13.22 -1.51 -3.12
CA SER A 149 12.61 -0.32 -2.50
C SER A 149 12.51 -0.46 -0.97
N LEU A 150 12.59 0.67 -0.28
CA LEU A 150 12.52 0.75 1.18
C LEU A 150 11.39 1.65 1.64
N ASP A 151 10.69 1.17 2.67
CA ASP A 151 9.83 1.99 3.50
C ASP A 151 10.64 2.55 4.66
N ARG A 152 10.26 3.75 5.09
CA ARG A 152 10.82 4.36 6.30
C ARG A 152 9.70 4.83 7.23
N LEU A 153 9.91 4.68 8.53
CA LEU A 153 9.18 5.42 9.55
C LEU A 153 10.10 6.46 10.15
N ARG A 154 9.62 7.70 10.22
CA ARG A 154 10.38 8.84 10.71
C ARG A 154 9.60 9.56 11.80
N TRP A 155 10.31 9.96 12.86
CA TRP A 155 9.77 10.80 13.93
C TRP A 155 10.42 12.18 13.89
N TYR A 156 9.59 13.20 14.06
CA TYR A 156 10.01 14.59 14.13
C TYR A 156 9.78 15.14 15.53
N CYS A 157 10.67 16.01 15.99
CA CYS A 157 10.56 16.65 17.30
C CYS A 157 9.31 17.53 17.38
N GLN A 158 8.47 17.33 18.40
CA GLN A 158 7.24 18.12 18.54
C GLN A 158 7.54 19.62 18.75
N GLY A 159 8.65 19.95 19.42
CA GLY A 159 9.09 21.32 19.70
C GLY A 159 9.78 22.03 18.53
N CYS A 160 10.86 21.45 17.99
CA CYS A 160 11.69 22.12 16.97
C CYS A 160 11.59 21.53 15.56
N LYS A 161 10.77 20.49 15.36
CA LYS A 161 10.54 19.81 14.07
C LYS A 161 11.75 19.12 13.42
N GLU A 162 12.88 19.06 14.11
CA GLU A 162 14.06 18.31 13.67
C GLU A 162 13.76 16.81 13.53
N LYS A 163 14.44 16.12 12.60
CA LYS A 163 14.37 14.66 12.52
C LYS A 163 15.01 14.03 13.76
N VAL A 164 14.22 13.23 14.49
CA VAL A 164 14.65 12.61 15.76
C VAL A 164 15.17 11.21 15.52
N HIS A 165 14.38 10.40 14.82
CA HIS A 165 14.70 9.03 14.50
C HIS A 165 14.11 8.63 13.15
N GLU A 166 14.73 7.65 12.50
CA GLU A 166 14.25 7.04 11.28
C GLU A 166 14.65 5.57 11.28
N ALA A 167 13.67 4.70 11.02
CA ALA A 167 13.88 3.28 10.80
C ALA A 167 13.52 2.97 9.34
N ALA A 168 14.34 2.14 8.68
CA ALA A 168 14.14 1.71 7.29
C ALA A 168 13.96 0.20 7.24
N PHE A 169 13.06 -0.28 6.39
CA PHE A 169 12.82 -1.71 6.18
C PHE A 169 12.30 -1.96 4.77
N HIS A 170 12.57 -3.17 4.24
CA HIS A 170 11.89 -3.65 3.06
C HIS A 170 10.50 -4.15 3.48
N CYS A 171 9.43 -3.54 2.98
CA CYS A 171 8.08 -3.84 3.41
C CYS A 171 7.54 -5.11 2.74
N THR A 172 7.44 -6.19 3.52
CA THR A 172 6.81 -7.46 3.14
C THR A 172 5.51 -7.71 3.91
N ASP A 173 5.43 -7.23 5.15
CA ASP A 173 4.22 -7.17 5.99
C ASP A 173 4.16 -5.80 6.68
N LEU A 174 3.45 -4.87 6.04
CA LEU A 174 3.33 -3.48 6.48
C LEU A 174 2.82 -3.38 7.93
N GLY A 175 1.82 -4.17 8.29
CA GLY A 175 1.17 -4.08 9.61
C GLY A 175 2.12 -4.50 10.74
N THR A 176 2.77 -5.64 10.58
CA THR A 176 3.69 -6.17 11.59
C THR A 176 4.95 -5.32 11.69
N GLN A 177 5.57 -4.96 10.55
CA GLN A 177 6.83 -4.22 10.54
C GLN A 177 6.68 -2.78 11.06
N ILE A 178 5.57 -2.09 10.76
CA ILE A 178 5.27 -0.79 11.35
C ILE A 178 5.14 -0.92 12.87
N LYS A 179 4.37 -1.91 13.35
CA LYS A 179 4.15 -2.12 14.78
C LYS A 179 5.46 -2.35 15.53
N ASP A 180 6.36 -3.15 14.97
CA ASP A 180 7.66 -3.44 15.58
C ASP A 180 8.54 -2.19 15.66
N ALA A 181 8.62 -1.40 14.58
CA ALA A 181 9.38 -0.15 14.56
C ALA A 181 8.82 0.89 15.55
N VAL A 182 7.49 1.03 15.63
CA VAL A 182 6.82 1.92 16.60
C VAL A 182 7.10 1.48 18.04
N ASN A 183 7.03 0.17 18.33
CA ASN A 183 7.32 -0.36 19.66
C ASN A 183 8.80 -0.18 20.05
N ALA A 184 9.72 -0.38 19.12
CA ALA A 184 11.15 -0.15 19.32
C ALA A 184 11.41 1.33 19.66
N PHE A 185 10.83 2.27 18.90
CA PHE A 185 10.92 3.69 19.19
C PHE A 185 10.32 4.02 20.58
N LYS A 186 9.17 3.43 20.92
CA LYS A 186 8.51 3.67 22.22
C LYS A 186 9.36 3.22 23.40
N ALA A 187 10.03 2.08 23.27
CA ALA A 187 10.81 1.45 24.35
C ALA A 187 12.16 2.12 24.61
N ASP A 188 12.73 2.85 23.64
CA ASP A 188 14.06 3.44 23.76
C ASP A 188 14.02 4.97 23.87
N GLU A 189 14.26 5.49 25.08
CA GLU A 189 14.33 6.94 25.33
C GLU A 189 15.43 7.64 24.53
N LYS A 190 16.55 6.96 24.24
CA LYS A 190 17.64 7.55 23.44
C LYS A 190 17.21 7.77 22.00
N LEU A 191 16.41 6.87 21.44
CA LEU A 191 15.81 7.05 20.11
C LEU A 191 14.81 8.21 20.09
N ARG A 192 14.12 8.46 21.22
CA ARG A 192 13.13 9.52 21.37
C ARG A 192 13.72 10.89 21.67
N LYS A 193 14.98 10.96 22.11
CA LYS A 193 15.63 12.22 22.47
C LYS A 193 16.06 13.01 21.23
N CYS A 194 15.46 14.18 21.04
CA CYS A 194 15.87 15.12 20.02
C CYS A 194 17.30 15.59 20.26
N LYS A 195 18.19 15.37 19.28
CA LYS A 195 19.60 15.78 19.36
C LYS A 195 19.81 17.28 19.27
N ASN A 196 18.83 18.01 18.72
CA ASN A 196 18.91 19.46 18.54
C ASN A 196 18.51 20.22 19.82
N CYS A 197 17.34 19.93 20.39
CA CYS A 197 16.83 20.68 21.56
C CYS A 197 16.75 19.86 22.87
N GLY A 198 17.10 18.58 22.85
CA GLY A 198 17.08 17.72 24.04
C GLY A 198 15.70 17.20 24.46
N MET A 199 14.61 17.66 23.84
CA MET A 199 13.24 17.19 24.10
C MET A 199 13.10 15.68 23.88
N ILE A 200 12.41 14.99 24.80
CA ILE A 200 12.00 13.60 24.62
C ILE A 200 10.67 13.58 23.87
N CYS A 201 10.63 12.92 22.71
CA CYS A 201 9.45 12.89 21.88
C CYS A 201 8.37 11.96 22.44
N ASP A 202 7.13 12.38 22.21
CA ASP A 202 5.94 11.60 22.56
C ASP A 202 5.76 10.39 21.63
N THR A 203 5.23 9.31 22.20
CA THR A 203 5.03 8.02 21.50
C THR A 203 3.59 7.82 21.04
N ALA A 204 2.70 8.69 21.49
CA ALA A 204 1.32 8.82 21.06
C ALA A 204 0.96 10.32 21.09
N PRO A 205 0.01 10.79 20.28
CA PRO A 205 -0.49 12.15 20.40
C PRO A 205 -1.05 12.41 21.80
N GLN A 206 -0.88 13.64 22.27
CA GLN A 206 -1.44 14.06 23.56
C GLN A 206 -2.98 14.05 23.48
N PRO A 207 -3.68 13.65 24.55
CA PRO A 207 -5.13 13.78 24.60
C PRO A 207 -5.54 15.21 24.26
N LYS A 208 -6.50 15.38 23.34
CA LYS A 208 -7.09 16.70 23.09
C LYS A 208 -7.84 17.11 24.36
N ALA A 209 -7.50 18.28 24.88
CA ALA A 209 -8.14 18.89 26.05
C ALA A 209 -9.63 19.15 25.82
#